data_AF-A0AAV5KNA4-F1
#
_entry.id   AF-A0AAV5KNA4-F1
#
_cell.length_a   1.000
_cell.length_b   1.000
_cell.length_c   1.000
_cell.angle_alpha   90.00
_cell.angle_beta   90.00
_cell.angle_gamma   90.00
#
_symmetry.space_group_name_H-M   'P 1'
#
loop_
_entity.id
_entity.type
_entity.pdbx_description
1 polymer ?
#
loop_
_entity_poly.entity_id
_entity_poly.type
_entity_poly.pdbx_seq_one_letter_code
_entity_poly.pdbx_strand_id
1 'polypeptide(L)'
;MHSAVAGARVRASSASKARAEAENLCYPDPQISNPPRSSTAVLQNCNIYARNPPNEINTITAQARTNSNQNTEIVIHNSQVAAASDLKLIQSSVKTYLGRPWQKYSRTVFMKTVLGSSIAPVGWLEWDGNFALDTLYYAEYANTGRGSSTANKINWKGYHVLTSATDGSKFTVANFIVGNP
;
A
#
# COMPACT_ATOMS: atom_id res chain seq x y z
N MET A 1 -26.21 -4.82 -12.18
CA MET A 1 -25.90 -3.52 -11.52
C MET A 1 -25.00 -3.80 -10.34
N HIS A 2 -23.74 -3.39 -10.39
CA HIS A 2 -22.85 -3.04 -9.27
C HIS A 2 -21.45 -2.80 -9.88
N SER A 3 -21.16 -1.55 -10.24
CA SER A 3 -19.82 -1.12 -10.66
C SER A 3 -18.92 -1.00 -9.42
N ALA A 4 -17.84 -1.77 -9.37
CA ALA A 4 -16.76 -1.55 -8.41
C ALA A 4 -15.65 -0.75 -9.11
N VAL A 5 -15.45 0.48 -8.65
CA VAL A 5 -14.38 1.38 -9.11
C VAL A 5 -13.03 0.82 -8.64
N ALA A 6 -12.07 0.71 -9.55
CA ALA A 6 -10.68 0.44 -9.22
C ALA A 6 -10.11 1.60 -8.40
N GLY A 7 -9.91 1.35 -7.13
CA GLY A 7 -9.39 2.26 -6.13
C GLY A 7 -9.60 1.58 -4.79
N ALA A 8 -8.67 1.74 -3.84
CA ALA A 8 -8.97 1.38 -2.47
C ALA A 8 -10.30 2.06 -2.11
N ARG A 9 -11.35 1.31 -1.76
CA ARG A 9 -12.55 1.89 -1.14
C ARG A 9 -12.19 2.27 0.29
N VAL A 10 -11.34 3.28 0.40
CA VAL A 10 -11.14 4.03 1.64
C VAL A 10 -12.41 4.88 1.77
N ARG A 11 -13.37 4.46 2.59
CA ARG A 11 -14.39 5.41 3.07
C ARG A 11 -13.69 6.38 4.03
N ALA A 12 -13.00 7.37 3.47
CA ALA A 12 -12.52 8.50 4.25
C ALA A 12 -13.70 9.45 4.52
N SER A 13 -14.22 9.44 5.75
CA SER A 13 -15.03 10.56 6.22
C SER A 13 -14.11 11.76 6.44
N SER A 14 -14.48 12.92 5.89
CA SER A 14 -13.82 14.19 6.11
C SER A 14 -13.62 14.48 7.60
N ALA A 15 -12.38 14.78 7.98
CA ALA A 15 -11.92 15.25 9.29
C ALA A 15 -12.08 14.25 10.47
N SER A 16 -10.95 13.92 11.11
CA SER A 16 -10.77 12.99 12.24
C SER A 16 -10.83 11.48 11.90
N LYS A 17 -9.68 10.79 12.09
CA LYS A 17 -9.49 9.32 11.98
C LYS A 17 -10.37 8.63 10.93
N ALA A 18 -10.00 8.73 9.66
CA ALA A 18 -10.63 7.90 8.63
C ALA A 18 -10.33 6.40 8.90
N ARG A 19 -11.39 5.59 9.01
CA ARG A 19 -11.29 4.13 9.03
C ARG A 19 -11.29 3.65 7.58
N ALA A 20 -10.13 3.17 7.12
CA ALA A 20 -10.02 2.47 5.85
C ALA A 20 -10.09 0.96 6.12
N GLU A 21 -10.94 0.25 5.40
CA GLU A 21 -10.88 -1.21 5.37
C GLU A 21 -10.06 -1.60 4.14
N ALA A 22 -9.02 -2.40 4.33
CA ALA A 22 -8.29 -2.98 3.22
C ALA A 22 -9.14 -4.13 2.68
N GLU A 23 -10.06 -3.81 1.77
CA GLU A 23 -10.76 -4.81 0.98
C GLU A 23 -9.82 -5.32 -0.11
N ASN A 24 -9.77 -6.65 -0.24
CA ASN A 24 -8.85 -7.40 -1.09
C ASN A 24 -8.85 -6.83 -2.53
N LEU A 25 -7.80 -6.10 -2.91
CA LEU A 25 -7.66 -5.44 -4.23
C LEU A 25 -7.41 -6.42 -5.39
N CYS A 26 -7.77 -7.69 -5.20
CA CYS A 26 -7.40 -8.77 -6.07
C CYS A 26 -8.63 -9.43 -6.68
N TYR A 27 -9.26 -8.77 -7.65
CA TYR A 27 -9.74 -9.47 -8.83
C TYR A 27 -9.55 -8.57 -10.05
N PRO A 28 -8.74 -8.95 -11.05
CA PRO A 28 -8.88 -8.37 -12.36
C PRO A 28 -10.25 -8.79 -12.89
N ASP A 29 -11.14 -7.83 -13.12
CA ASP A 29 -12.26 -8.05 -14.01
C ASP A 29 -11.69 -8.21 -15.43
N PRO A 30 -11.80 -9.39 -16.07
CA PRO A 30 -11.31 -9.61 -17.43
C PRO A 30 -12.07 -8.80 -18.50
N GLN A 31 -13.11 -8.03 -18.12
CA GLN A 31 -13.96 -7.27 -19.04
C GLN A 31 -13.69 -5.75 -19.08
N ILE A 32 -12.73 -5.22 -18.32
CA ILE A 32 -12.46 -3.78 -18.35
C ILE A 32 -11.62 -3.42 -19.60
N SER A 33 -12.32 -2.93 -20.63
CA SER A 33 -11.79 -2.39 -21.89
C SER A 33 -11.04 -1.05 -21.76
N ASN A 34 -10.68 -0.63 -20.54
CA ASN A 34 -10.03 0.66 -20.29
C ASN A 34 -8.81 0.45 -19.37
N PRO A 35 -7.61 0.92 -19.73
CA PRO A 35 -6.44 0.76 -18.86
C PRO A 35 -6.71 1.34 -17.47
N PRO A 36 -6.24 0.68 -16.39
CA PRO A 36 -6.48 1.15 -15.03
C PRO A 36 -5.91 2.56 -14.86
N ARG A 37 -6.74 3.49 -14.39
CA ARG A 37 -6.33 4.87 -14.14
C ARG A 37 -5.54 4.92 -12.83
N SER A 38 -4.29 5.34 -12.91
CA SER A 38 -3.47 5.64 -11.73
C SER A 38 -3.84 7.01 -11.17
N SER A 39 -3.91 7.14 -9.84
CA SER A 39 -4.15 8.41 -9.14
C SER A 39 -3.18 8.59 -7.97
N THR A 40 -3.11 9.82 -7.47
CA THR A 40 -2.43 10.16 -6.23
C THR A 40 -3.40 10.03 -5.06
N ALA A 41 -3.01 9.27 -4.04
CA ALA A 41 -3.77 9.17 -2.80
C ALA A 41 -2.83 9.25 -1.59
N VAL A 42 -3.12 10.16 -0.66
CA VAL A 42 -2.45 10.22 0.64
C VAL A 42 -3.45 9.89 1.74
N LEU A 43 -3.23 8.78 2.42
CA LEU A 43 -3.99 8.38 3.59
C LEU A 43 -3.19 8.81 4.82
N GLN A 44 -3.61 9.92 5.42
CA GLN A 44 -2.93 10.48 6.58
C GLN A 44 -3.80 10.33 7.83
N ASN A 45 -3.18 9.92 8.95
CA ASN A 45 -3.89 9.77 10.24
C ASN A 45 -5.06 8.78 10.18
N CYS A 46 -4.90 7.71 9.38
CA CYS A 46 -5.91 6.68 9.16
C CYS A 46 -5.66 5.45 10.03
N ASN A 47 -6.75 4.74 10.35
CA ASN A 47 -6.68 3.35 10.80
C ASN A 47 -7.06 2.44 9.64
N ILE A 48 -6.15 1.55 9.25
CA ILE A 48 -6.27 0.64 8.13
C ILE A 48 -6.36 -0.78 8.68
N TYR A 49 -7.48 -1.45 8.43
CA TYR A 49 -7.69 -2.81 8.94
C TYR A 49 -7.76 -3.85 7.82
N ALA A 50 -6.87 -4.84 7.87
CA ALA A 50 -6.92 -6.03 7.02
C ALA A 50 -7.97 -7.01 7.57
N ARG A 51 -8.86 -7.50 6.70
CA ARG A 51 -9.94 -8.43 7.03
C ARG A 51 -9.57 -9.86 6.63
N ASN A 52 -10.37 -10.85 7.00
CA ASN A 52 -10.20 -12.22 6.53
C ASN A 52 -10.45 -12.29 5.00
N PRO A 53 -9.47 -12.66 4.15
CA PRO A 53 -9.65 -12.78 2.71
C PRO A 53 -10.11 -14.19 2.31
N PRO A 54 -10.84 -14.35 1.19
CA PRO A 54 -11.25 -15.67 0.69
C PRO A 54 -10.09 -16.55 0.20
N ASN A 55 -8.93 -15.97 -0.10
CA ASN A 55 -7.77 -16.65 -0.70
C ASN A 55 -6.52 -16.62 0.20
N GLU A 56 -6.70 -16.44 1.51
CA GLU A 56 -5.62 -16.46 2.52
C GLU A 56 -4.48 -15.44 2.29
N ILE A 57 -4.66 -14.50 1.36
CA ILE A 57 -3.69 -13.46 1.03
C ILE A 57 -4.40 -12.10 1.09
N ASN A 58 -3.77 -11.16 1.79
CA ASN A 58 -4.17 -9.76 1.84
C ASN A 58 -3.06 -8.88 1.30
N THR A 59 -3.45 -7.83 0.57
CA THR A 59 -2.55 -6.73 0.20
C THR A 59 -3.20 -5.41 0.57
N ILE A 60 -2.46 -4.53 1.26
CA ILE A 60 -3.00 -3.22 1.66
C ILE A 60 -3.10 -2.29 0.44
N THR A 61 -2.14 -2.36 -0.48
CA THR A 61 -2.14 -1.55 -1.71
C THR A 61 -1.92 -2.38 -2.98
N ALA A 62 -2.46 -1.88 -4.10
CA ALA A 62 -2.16 -2.38 -5.43
C ALA A 62 -2.12 -1.19 -6.40
N GLN A 63 -0.96 -0.54 -6.53
CA GLN A 63 -0.84 0.73 -7.25
C GLN A 63 -0.61 0.50 -8.75
N ALA A 64 -1.30 1.31 -9.58
CA ALA A 64 -1.48 1.08 -11.01
C ALA A 64 -0.69 2.04 -11.92
N ARG A 65 0.43 2.61 -11.46
CA ARG A 65 1.24 3.51 -12.29
C ARG A 65 1.90 2.76 -13.45
N THR A 66 1.57 3.16 -14.68
CA THR A 66 2.02 2.50 -15.92
C THR A 66 3.20 3.21 -16.58
N ASN A 67 3.49 4.46 -16.20
CA ASN A 67 4.55 5.27 -16.81
C ASN A 67 5.38 6.00 -15.73
N SER A 68 6.70 5.98 -15.86
CA SER A 68 7.63 6.66 -14.93
C SER A 68 7.41 8.17 -14.81
N ASN A 69 6.90 8.80 -15.87
CA ASN A 69 6.65 10.24 -15.95
C ASN A 69 5.34 10.66 -15.28
N GLN A 70 4.51 9.70 -14.84
CA GLN A 70 3.31 10.00 -14.07
C GLN A 70 3.67 10.30 -12.62
N ASN A 71 3.19 11.45 -12.14
CA ASN A 71 3.34 11.88 -10.74
C ASN A 71 2.22 11.30 -9.86
N THR A 72 1.98 9.98 -9.96
CA THR A 72 0.95 9.26 -9.18
C THR A 72 1.58 8.27 -8.21
N GLU A 73 0.97 8.08 -7.04
CA GLU A 73 1.39 7.10 -6.01
C GLU A 73 0.35 6.98 -4.89
N ILE A 74 0.55 6.00 -4.02
CA ILE A 74 -0.16 5.87 -2.74
C ILE A 74 0.82 6.16 -1.60
N VAL A 75 0.49 7.10 -0.72
CA VAL A 75 1.24 7.34 0.52
C VAL A 75 0.36 7.03 1.73
N ILE A 76 0.84 6.14 2.60
CA ILE A 76 0.26 5.87 3.92
C ILE A 76 1.12 6.59 4.95
N HIS A 77 0.62 7.68 5.52
CA HIS A 77 1.38 8.58 6.38
C HIS A 77 0.77 8.67 7.77
N ASN A 78 1.59 8.55 8.82
CA ASN A 78 1.17 8.78 10.20
C ASN A 78 -0.10 7.97 10.57
N SER A 79 -0.16 6.73 10.11
CA SER A 79 -1.35 5.87 10.17
C SER A 79 -1.08 4.60 10.98
N GLN A 80 -2.09 3.74 11.10
CA GLN A 80 -1.95 2.40 11.67
C GLN A 80 -2.45 1.36 10.68
N VAL A 81 -1.71 0.26 10.51
CA VAL A 81 -2.14 -0.94 9.80
C VAL A 81 -2.22 -2.10 10.78
N ALA A 82 -3.39 -2.73 10.89
CA ALA A 82 -3.61 -3.84 11.82
C ALA A 82 -4.60 -4.88 11.26
N ALA A 83 -4.60 -6.08 11.83
CA ALA A 83 -5.66 -7.05 11.57
C ALA A 83 -6.97 -6.63 12.25
N ALA A 84 -8.09 -6.75 11.54
CA ALA A 84 -9.43 -6.69 12.12
C ALA A 84 -9.72 -7.94 12.97
N SER A 85 -10.83 -7.92 13.70
CA SER A 85 -11.21 -8.99 14.63
C SER A 85 -11.37 -10.36 13.95
N ASP A 86 -11.91 -10.40 12.74
CA ASP A 86 -12.07 -11.62 11.95
C ASP A 86 -10.74 -12.22 11.50
N LEU A 87 -9.78 -11.38 11.09
CA LEU A 87 -8.44 -11.81 10.71
C LEU A 87 -7.60 -12.23 11.92
N LYS A 88 -7.71 -11.55 13.07
CA LYS A 88 -6.91 -11.84 14.27
C LYS A 88 -7.02 -13.31 14.71
N LEU A 89 -8.20 -13.92 14.54
CA LEU A 89 -8.48 -15.30 14.93
C LEU A 89 -7.75 -16.33 14.05
N ILE A 90 -7.37 -15.96 12.84
CA ILE A 90 -6.80 -16.86 11.83
C ILE A 90 -5.51 -16.31 11.22
N GLN A 91 -4.88 -15.31 11.86
CA GLN A 91 -3.76 -14.56 11.28
C GLN A 91 -2.57 -15.45 10.91
N SER A 92 -2.41 -16.60 11.57
CA SER A 92 -1.35 -17.57 11.26
C SER A 92 -1.53 -18.24 9.90
N SER A 93 -2.77 -18.31 9.41
CA SER A 93 -3.14 -18.94 8.15
C SER A 93 -3.31 -17.93 7.02
N VAL A 94 -3.18 -16.62 7.28
CA VAL A 94 -3.37 -15.56 6.29
C VAL A 94 -2.12 -14.71 6.17
N LYS A 95 -1.60 -14.57 4.96
CA LYS A 95 -0.43 -13.72 4.68
C LYS A 95 -0.89 -12.31 4.30
N THR A 96 -0.51 -11.30 5.09
CA THR A 96 -0.82 -9.89 4.78
C THR A 96 0.44 -9.15 4.36
N TYR A 97 0.36 -8.44 3.23
CA TYR A 97 1.46 -7.67 2.66
C TYR A 97 1.09 -6.19 2.53
N LEU A 98 2.09 -5.33 2.56
CA LEU A 98 1.96 -3.89 2.34
C LEU A 98 1.39 -3.57 0.96
N GLY A 99 1.75 -4.35 -0.06
CA GLY A 99 1.15 -4.22 -1.39
C GLY A 99 1.75 -5.14 -2.44
N ARG A 100 1.21 -5.04 -3.67
CA ARG A 100 1.67 -5.75 -4.88
C ARG A 100 1.61 -4.85 -6.12
N PRO A 101 2.57 -4.92 -7.05
CA PRO A 101 2.66 -3.97 -8.17
C PRO A 101 1.67 -4.31 -9.28
N TRP A 102 0.50 -3.65 -9.30
CA TRP A 102 -0.48 -3.89 -10.37
C TRP A 102 0.05 -3.45 -11.74
N GLN A 103 0.94 -2.46 -11.78
CA GLN A 103 1.55 -1.98 -13.01
C GLN A 103 3.06 -1.75 -12.87
N LYS A 104 3.75 -1.70 -14.02
CA LYS A 104 5.23 -1.73 -14.14
C LYS A 104 5.95 -0.70 -13.27
N TYR A 105 5.38 0.48 -13.07
CA TYR A 105 6.00 1.56 -12.31
C TYR A 105 5.31 1.80 -10.97
N SER A 106 4.63 0.78 -10.41
CA SER A 106 3.90 0.86 -9.15
C SER A 106 4.67 1.64 -8.09
N ARG A 107 4.02 2.62 -7.45
CA ARG A 107 4.67 3.48 -6.44
C ARG A 107 3.83 3.58 -5.18
N THR A 108 4.39 3.14 -4.06
CA THR A 108 3.72 3.16 -2.75
C THR A 108 4.72 3.45 -1.65
N VAL A 109 4.34 4.30 -0.70
CA VAL A 109 5.18 4.64 0.46
C VAL A 109 4.40 4.44 1.75
N PHE A 110 4.99 3.72 2.71
CA PHE A 110 4.52 3.66 4.11
C PHE A 110 5.48 4.46 4.97
N MET A 111 5.01 5.56 5.56
CA MET A 111 5.86 6.43 6.37
C MET A 111 5.23 6.79 7.72
N LYS A 112 6.04 6.79 8.77
CA LYS A 112 5.63 7.09 10.15
C LYS A 112 4.39 6.28 10.58
N THR A 113 4.26 5.06 10.08
CA THR A 113 3.06 4.24 10.24
C THR A 113 3.33 3.09 11.19
N VAL A 114 2.37 2.80 12.07
CA VAL A 114 2.42 1.64 12.96
C VAL A 114 1.98 0.40 12.17
N LEU A 115 2.91 -0.53 11.92
CA LEU A 115 2.67 -1.78 11.22
C LEU A 115 2.47 -2.92 12.22
N GLY A 116 1.26 -3.49 12.23
CA GLY A 116 0.88 -4.61 13.08
C GLY A 116 1.62 -5.90 12.76
N SER A 117 1.58 -6.86 13.69
CA SER A 117 2.24 -8.17 13.55
C SER A 117 1.69 -9.06 12.43
N SER A 118 0.55 -8.71 11.85
CA SER A 118 -0.03 -9.44 10.73
C SER A 118 0.73 -9.20 9.41
N ILE A 119 1.53 -8.14 9.32
CA ILE A 119 2.36 -7.88 8.14
C ILE A 119 3.46 -8.93 8.05
N ALA A 120 3.52 -9.62 6.92
CA ALA A 120 4.53 -10.62 6.64
C ALA A 120 5.93 -9.99 6.69
N PRO A 121 6.97 -10.69 7.23
CA PRO A 121 8.32 -10.14 7.32
C PRO A 121 8.88 -9.63 6.00
N VAL A 122 8.62 -10.36 4.90
CA VAL A 122 9.00 -10.00 3.52
C VAL A 122 8.35 -8.69 3.04
N GLY A 123 7.25 -8.27 3.65
CA GLY A 123 6.61 -6.96 3.48
C GLY A 123 5.79 -6.80 2.22
N TRP A 124 6.32 -7.16 1.07
CA TRP A 124 5.72 -6.92 -0.25
C TRP A 124 5.53 -8.23 -1.01
N LEU A 125 4.55 -8.27 -1.91
CA LEU A 125 4.20 -9.46 -2.69
C LEU A 125 4.39 -9.19 -4.18
N GLU A 126 5.01 -10.12 -4.89
CA GLU A 126 5.13 -10.08 -6.35
C GLU A 126 3.74 -10.01 -7.00
N TRP A 127 3.67 -9.40 -8.19
CA TRP A 127 2.45 -9.52 -9.00
C TRP A 127 2.48 -10.81 -9.82
N ASP A 128 3.55 -11.01 -10.58
CA ASP A 128 3.81 -12.19 -11.39
C ASP A 128 5.32 -12.30 -11.69
N GLY A 129 5.97 -13.31 -11.10
CA GLY A 129 7.42 -13.52 -11.21
C GLY A 129 8.23 -12.23 -10.95
N ASN A 130 9.08 -11.87 -11.91
CA ASN A 130 9.95 -10.70 -11.84
C ASN A 130 9.33 -9.40 -12.39
N PHE A 131 8.01 -9.39 -12.66
CA PHE A 131 7.34 -8.20 -13.18
C PHE A 131 7.48 -7.00 -12.22
N ALA A 132 7.84 -5.84 -12.78
CA ALA A 132 7.96 -4.55 -12.10
C ALA A 132 9.03 -4.44 -11.00
N LEU A 133 9.67 -5.52 -10.55
CA LEU A 133 10.54 -5.52 -9.36
C LEU A 133 11.72 -4.55 -9.45
N ASP A 134 12.19 -4.28 -10.68
CA ASP A 134 13.28 -3.33 -10.96
C ASP A 134 12.82 -1.89 -11.18
N THR A 135 11.53 -1.68 -11.46
CA THR A 135 11.00 -0.39 -11.93
C THR A 135 9.95 0.22 -11.00
N LEU A 136 9.40 -0.57 -10.09
CA LEU A 136 8.54 -0.08 -9.01
C LEU A 136 9.34 0.81 -8.05
N TYR A 137 8.63 1.58 -7.23
CA TYR A 137 9.20 2.33 -6.12
C TYR A 137 8.39 2.07 -4.86
N TYR A 138 8.85 1.14 -4.04
CA TYR A 138 8.26 0.83 -2.75
C TYR A 138 9.17 1.28 -1.63
N ALA A 139 8.64 2.11 -0.73
CA ALA A 139 9.45 2.71 0.31
C ALA A 139 8.81 2.60 1.69
N GLU A 140 9.68 2.40 2.68
CA GLU A 140 9.33 2.44 4.10
C GLU A 140 10.18 3.49 4.81
N TYR A 141 9.56 4.36 5.62
CA TYR A 141 10.25 5.42 6.36
C TYR A 141 9.74 5.53 7.79
N ALA A 142 10.62 5.35 8.79
CA ALA A 142 10.29 5.57 10.20
C ALA A 142 9.00 4.85 10.68
N ASN A 143 8.70 3.67 10.13
CA ASN A 143 7.59 2.84 10.58
C ASN A 143 7.93 2.19 11.93
N THR A 144 6.91 1.92 12.74
CA THR A 144 7.06 1.30 14.06
C THR A 144 6.09 0.12 14.21
N GLY A 145 6.21 -0.64 15.30
CA GLY A 145 5.35 -1.80 15.56
C GLY A 145 5.98 -3.13 15.13
N ARG A 146 5.30 -4.23 15.44
CA ARG A 146 5.87 -5.58 15.28
C ARG A 146 6.11 -5.97 13.82
N GLY A 147 5.37 -5.38 12.87
CA GLY A 147 5.51 -5.63 11.44
C GLY A 147 6.50 -4.70 10.73
N SER A 148 7.10 -3.73 11.43
CA SER A 148 7.91 -2.68 10.79
C SER A 148 9.39 -3.01 10.61
N SER A 149 9.86 -4.16 11.11
CA SER A 149 11.26 -4.55 10.92
C SER A 149 11.56 -4.71 9.43
N THR A 150 12.63 -4.07 8.98
CA THR A 150 13.10 -4.14 7.58
C THR A 150 14.16 -5.20 7.36
N ALA A 151 14.61 -5.90 8.40
CA ALA A 151 15.73 -6.85 8.35
C ALA A 151 15.49 -8.06 7.42
N ASN A 152 14.22 -8.46 7.24
CA ASN A 152 13.81 -9.63 6.46
C ASN A 152 12.90 -9.26 5.28
N LYS A 153 12.99 -8.01 4.81
CA LYS A 153 12.22 -7.55 3.64
C LYS A 153 12.80 -8.14 2.35
N ILE A 154 11.99 -8.10 1.29
CA ILE A 154 12.46 -8.45 -0.05
C ILE A 154 13.68 -7.62 -0.48
N ASN A 155 14.43 -8.11 -1.46
CA ASN A 155 15.66 -7.50 -1.97
C ASN A 155 15.50 -6.92 -3.39
N TRP A 156 14.28 -6.56 -3.78
CA TRP A 156 14.01 -6.00 -5.11
C TRP A 156 14.71 -4.66 -5.29
N LYS A 157 15.20 -4.38 -6.50
CA LYS A 157 15.87 -3.11 -6.82
C LYS A 157 14.97 -1.89 -6.60
N GLY A 158 13.66 -2.03 -6.83
CA GLY A 158 12.67 -0.98 -6.59
C GLY A 158 12.25 -0.79 -5.13
N TYR A 159 12.79 -1.57 -4.19
CA TYR A 159 12.48 -1.44 -2.76
C TYR A 159 13.52 -0.58 -2.03
N HIS A 160 13.03 0.29 -1.16
CA HIS A 160 13.83 1.30 -0.49
C HIS A 160 13.47 1.41 1.00
N VAL A 161 14.49 1.32 1.86
CA VAL A 161 14.38 1.77 3.25
C VAL A 161 14.91 3.19 3.29
N LEU A 162 14.02 4.16 3.54
CA LEU A 162 14.42 5.55 3.67
C LEU A 162 14.91 5.78 5.11
N THR A 163 16.07 6.41 5.25
CA THR A 163 16.69 6.67 6.56
C THR A 163 16.80 8.16 6.86
N SER A 164 16.81 9.02 5.84
CA SER A 164 16.94 10.47 6.01
C SER A 164 15.57 11.16 6.13
N ALA A 165 15.49 12.19 6.98
CA ALA A 165 14.29 13.03 7.06
C ALA A 165 14.03 13.80 5.75
N THR A 166 15.09 14.13 5.00
CA THR A 166 15.01 14.79 3.70
C THR A 166 14.34 13.91 2.64
N ASP A 167 14.58 12.60 2.65
CA ASP A 167 13.90 11.70 1.72
C ASP A 167 12.46 11.43 2.15
N GLY A 168 12.23 11.25 3.46
CA GLY A 168 10.89 11.07 3.99
C GLY A 168 9.98 12.28 3.77
N SER A 169 10.52 13.51 3.80
CA SER A 169 9.72 14.73 3.63
C SER A 169 9.13 14.87 2.23
N LYS A 170 9.74 14.28 1.20
CA LYS A 170 9.28 14.32 -0.21
C LYS A 170 7.87 13.74 -0.39
N PHE A 171 7.47 12.82 0.48
CA PHE A 171 6.19 12.11 0.41
C PHE A 171 5.11 12.70 1.33
N THR A 172 5.39 13.83 1.99
CA THR A 172 4.38 14.52 2.80
C THR A 172 3.36 15.23 1.92
N VAL A 173 2.13 15.42 2.43
CA VAL A 173 1.07 16.16 1.73
C VAL A 173 1.55 17.51 1.20
N ALA A 174 2.32 18.25 2.01
CA ALA A 174 2.83 19.58 1.65
C ALA A 174 3.73 19.55 0.40
N ASN A 175 4.57 18.54 0.27
CA ASN A 175 5.48 18.43 -0.87
C ASN A 175 4.87 17.65 -2.04
N PHE A 176 3.83 16.86 -1.81
CA PHE A 176 3.30 15.94 -2.81
C PHE A 176 1.97 16.37 -3.44
N ILE A 177 1.03 16.91 -2.66
CA ILE A 177 -0.30 17.30 -3.15
C ILE A 177 -0.33 18.77 -3.59
N VAL A 178 0.47 19.64 -2.97
CA VAL A 178 0.43 21.09 -3.26
C VAL A 178 1.17 21.46 -4.55
N GLY A 179 1.91 20.52 -5.14
CA GLY A 179 2.81 20.83 -6.26
C GLY A 179 4.01 21.64 -5.77
N ASN A 180 5.20 21.32 -6.28
CA ASN A 180 6.25 22.32 -6.25
C ASN A 180 5.73 23.54 -7.02
N PRO A 181 5.84 24.78 -6.48
CA PRO A 181 5.60 25.98 -7.27
C PRO A 181 6.53 26.03 -8.50
#